data_AF-A0A0F9QSL7-F1
#
_entry.id   AF-A0A0F9QSL7-F1
#
_cell.length_a   1.000
_cell.length_b   1.000
_cell.length_c   1.000
_cell.angle_alpha   90.00
_cell.angle_beta   90.00
_cell.angle_gamma   90.00
#
_symmetry.space_group_name_H-M   'P 1'
#
loop_
_entity.id
_entity.type
_entity.pdbx_description
1 polymer ?
#
loop_
_entity_poly.entity_id
_entity_poly.type
_entity_poly.pdbx_seq_one_letter_code
_entity_poly.pdbx_strand_id
1 'polypeptide(L)' 'MTKTITCGCGAIIRGSSKDHAKANLKIHEKSRRHKELIKLKKAQQRAPTGKDESLEQ' A
#
# COMPACT_ATOMS: atom_id res chain seq x y z
N MET A 1 14.75 -19.66 -3.05
CA MET A 1 13.34 -19.29 -2.81
C MET A 1 13.27 -17.82 -2.45
N THR A 2 12.56 -16.99 -3.20
CA THR A 2 12.37 -15.56 -2.84
C THR A 2 11.30 -15.43 -1.76
N LYS A 3 11.53 -14.54 -0.79
CA LYS A 3 10.55 -14.18 0.25
C LYS A 3 9.89 -12.86 -0.12
N THR A 4 8.59 -12.77 0.09
CA THR A 4 7.78 -11.60 -0.25
C THR A 4 7.12 -11.03 0.99
N ILE A 5 7.01 -9.69 1.06
CA ILE A 5 6.27 -8.96 2.09
C ILE A 5 5.37 -7.94 1.40
N THR A 6 4.10 -7.92 1.77
CA THR A 6 3.14 -6.95 1.26
C THR A 6 3.18 -5.69 2.12
N CYS A 7 3.39 -4.54 1.49
CA CYS A 7 3.34 -3.25 2.14
C CYS A 7 1.90 -2.75 2.23
N GLY A 8 1.54 -1.96 3.26
CA GLY A 8 0.20 -1.40 3.43
C GLY A 8 -0.27 -0.46 2.30
N CYS A 9 0.65 0.01 1.44
CA CYS A 9 0.30 0.72 0.22
C CYS A 9 -0.27 -0.21 -0.89
N GLY A 10 -0.01 -1.53 -0.82
CA GLY A 10 -0.37 -2.55 -1.80
C GLY A 10 0.82 -3.13 -2.59
N ALA A 11 2.03 -2.61 -2.39
CA ALA A 11 3.22 -3.09 -3.10
C ALA A 11 3.75 -4.42 -2.55
N ILE A 12 4.18 -5.31 -3.46
CA ILE A 12 4.84 -6.58 -3.10
C ILE A 12 6.35 -6.36 -3.10
N ILE A 13 6.96 -6.47 -1.92
CA ILE A 13 8.39 -6.32 -1.73
C ILE A 13 9.05 -7.70 -1.75
N ARG A 14 10.00 -7.90 -2.65
CA ARG A 14 10.73 -9.17 -2.81
C ARG A 14 12.12 -9.07 -2.19
N GLY A 15 12.60 -10.17 -1.61
CA GLY A 15 13.96 -10.34 -1.12
C GLY A 15 14.42 -11.79 -1.24
N SER A 16 15.72 -12.02 -1.24
CA SER A 16 16.28 -13.39 -1.26
C SER A 16 16.17 -14.10 0.10
N SER A 17 15.94 -13.36 1.19
CA SER A 17 15.68 -13.84 2.54
C SER A 17 14.61 -12.98 3.23
N LYS A 18 14.12 -13.40 4.41
CA LYS A 18 13.15 -12.60 5.19
C LYS A 18 13.75 -11.25 5.59
N ASP A 19 15.00 -11.23 6.03
CA ASP A 19 15.71 -10.01 6.41
C ASP A 19 15.95 -9.08 5.22
N HIS A 20 16.28 -9.62 4.04
CA HIS A 20 16.36 -8.82 2.82
C HIS A 20 15.01 -8.21 2.44
N ALA A 21 13.93 -8.97 2.49
CA ALA A 21 12.60 -8.43 2.20
C ALA A 21 12.21 -7.33 3.21
N LYS A 22 12.59 -7.48 4.49
CA LYS A 22 12.36 -6.48 5.54
C LYS A 22 13.21 -5.22 5.34
N ALA A 23 14.46 -5.35 4.93
CA ALA A 23 15.33 -4.22 4.58
C ALA A 23 14.77 -3.45 3.37
N ASN A 24 14.36 -4.17 2.33
CA ASN A 24 13.73 -3.58 1.14
C ASN A 24 12.41 -2.88 1.48
N LEU A 25 11.62 -3.42 2.43
CA LEU A 25 10.40 -2.77 2.90
C LEU A 25 10.70 -1.43 3.56
N LYS A 26 11.70 -1.37 4.46
CA LYS A 26 12.10 -0.11 5.12
C LYS A 26 12.55 0.96 4.11
N ILE A 27 13.25 0.55 3.04
CA ILE A 27 13.67 1.46 1.97
C ILE A 27 12.43 1.93 1.18
N HIS A 28 11.53 1.01 0.84
CA HIS A 28 10.28 1.32 0.14
C HIS A 28 9.44 2.34 0.90
N GLU A 29 9.24 2.16 2.21
CA GLU A 29 8.44 3.06 3.06
C GLU A 29 9.03 4.47 3.15
N LYS A 30 10.35 4.60 3.03
CA LYS A 30 11.03 5.91 2.99
C LYS A 30 10.90 6.62 1.65
N SER A 31 10.58 5.90 0.57
CA SER A 31 10.47 6.46 -0.77
C SER A 31 9.41 7.55 -0.84
N ARG A 32 9.70 8.64 -1.55
CA ARG A 32 8.75 9.74 -1.80
C ARG A 32 7.45 9.22 -2.42
N ARG A 33 7.55 8.28 -3.37
CA ARG A 33 6.39 7.67 -4.03
C ARG A 33 5.47 6.96 -3.04
N HIS A 34 6.04 6.24 -2.07
CA HIS A 34 5.25 5.58 -1.03
C HIS A 34 4.49 6.61 -0.18
N LYS A 35 5.17 7.68 0.26
CA LYS A 35 4.56 8.76 1.05
C LYS A 35 3.43 9.47 0.29
N GLU A 36 3.63 9.75 -1.00
CA GLU A 36 2.60 10.37 -1.84
C GLU A 36 1.39 9.45 -2.03
N LEU A 37 1.59 8.15 -2.27
CA LEU A 37 0.50 7.19 -2.36
C LEU A 37 -0.31 7.07 -1.07
N ILE A 38 0.37 7.04 0.09
CA ILE A 38 -0.32 7.01 1.39
C ILE A 38 -1.10 8.31 1.62
N LYS A 39 -0.53 9.47 1.25
CA LYS A 39 -1.22 10.76 1.35
C LYS A 39 -2.47 10.80 0.47
N LEU A 40 -2.39 10.30 -0.77
CA LEU A 40 -3.53 10.18 -1.69
C LEU A 40 -4.60 9.23 -1.15
N LYS A 41 -4.23 8.04 -0.66
CA LYS A 41 -5.18 7.10 -0.04
C LYS A 41 -5.90 7.72 1.17
N LYS A 42 -5.17 8.43 2.04
CA LYS A 42 -5.77 9.14 3.18
C LYS A 42 -6.70 10.27 2.76
N ALA A 43 -6.39 10.97 1.66
CA ALA A 43 -7.28 12.01 1.11
C ALA A 43 -8.58 11.39 0.55
N GLN A 44 -8.49 10.27 -0.16
CA GLN A 44 -9.67 9.55 -0.67
C GLN A 44 -10.57 9.01 0.44
N GLN A 45 -10.00 8.45 1.52
CA GLN A 45 -10.81 7.94 2.66
C GLN A 45 -11.51 9.04 3.47
N ARG A 46 -11.10 10.31 3.30
CA ARG A 46 -11.75 11.47 3.95
C ARG A 46 -12.82 12.12 3.07
N ALA A 47 -12.93 11.75 1.81
CA ALA A 47 -14.10 12.07 1.02
C ALA A 47 -15.20 11.08 1.42
N PRO A 48 -16.34 11.51 2.00
CA PRO A 48 -17.46 10.61 2.18
C PRO A 48 -17.92 10.19 0.78
N THR A 49 -17.66 8.94 0.39
CA THR A 49 -18.42 8.33 -0.70
C THR A 49 -19.81 8.04 -0.17
N GLY A 50 -20.60 9.11 -0.02
CA GLY A 50 -22.04 9.01 -0.07
C GLY A 50 -22.41 8.71 -1.52
N LYS A 51 -22.52 7.43 -1.84
CA LYS A 51 -23.43 6.87 -2.84
C LYS A 51 -23.82 5.48 -2.37
N ASP A 52 -24.67 5.48 -1.36
CA ASP A 52 -25.80 4.55 -1.35
C ASP A 52 -26.59 4.87 -2.61
N GLU A 53 -26.47 4.02 -3.62
CA GLU A 53 -27.41 4.01 -4.73
C GLU A 53 -28.05 2.62 -4.67
N SER A 54 -29.06 2.54 -3.82
CA SER A 54 -30.18 1.62 -4.00
C SER A 54 -30.59 1.65 -5.48
N LEU A 55 -30.49 0.52 -6.17
CA LEU A 55 -31.27 0.32 -7.38
C LEU A 55 -31.68 -1.15 -7.48
N GLU A 56 -32.93 -1.36 -7.10
CA GLU A 56 -33.74 -2.52 -7.41
C GLU A 56 -33.69 -2.84 -8.91
N GLN A 57 -33.55 -4.12 -9.26
CA GLN A 57 -34.32 -4.79 -10.34
C GLN A 57 -34.46 -6.27 -10.00
#